data_AF-A0A3N2HVG8-F1
#
_entry.id   AF-A0A3N2HVG8-F1
#
_cell.length_a   1.000
_cell.length_b   1.000
_cell.length_c   1.000
_cell.angle_alpha   90.00
_cell.angle_beta   90.00
_cell.angle_gamma   90.00
#
_symmetry.space_group_name_H-M   'P 1'
#
loop_
_entity.id
_entity.type
_entity.pdbx_description
1 polymer ?
#
loop_
_entity_poly.entity_id
_entity_poly.type
_entity_poly.pdbx_seq_one_letter_code
_entity_poly.pdbx_strand_id
1 'polypeptide(L)'
;MPLRLICTALLAAVLAGVLVVVWAGGDSSALATAGVADGRAAVLAPRGDPVLEAEGAGGAGCVADVAGASVRSPAQPGADVPSTPRGDADAASGATGTTGADLHAFRTAYEDQREAACLGALPAANVRHDPCLEQYLFWVAGDPSPDPLSAWGHKGEVVRSDGVPPVGCDGNLAGGTGTTGDVAAAKWWASAPHRAAVYRPDFRGDLAHACVGFASVHGGLPDDSPDFVRSASRWFAC
;
A
#
# COMPACT_ATOMS: atom_id res chain seq x y z
N MET A 1 3.50 66.11 1.02
CA MET A 1 2.03 66.24 1.14
C MET A 1 1.45 66.60 -0.22
N PRO A 2 0.34 65.99 -0.70
CA PRO A 2 -0.30 64.81 -0.13
C PRO A 2 -0.75 63.74 -1.16
N LEU A 3 -0.55 62.48 -0.76
CA LEU A 3 -1.59 61.46 -0.62
C LEU A 3 -2.64 61.36 -1.75
N ARG A 4 -2.30 60.75 -2.89
CA ARG A 4 -3.32 60.14 -3.78
C ARG A 4 -2.94 58.82 -4.46
N LEU A 5 -1.75 58.27 -4.21
CA LEU A 5 -1.28 57.05 -4.90
C LEU A 5 -1.14 55.81 -4.01
N ILE A 6 -1.63 55.86 -2.75
CA ILE A 6 -1.47 54.78 -1.77
C ILE A 6 -2.80 54.03 -1.50
N CYS A 7 -3.92 54.42 -2.11
CA CYS A 7 -5.24 53.87 -1.76
C CYS A 7 -5.84 52.79 -2.70
N THR A 8 -5.14 52.29 -3.72
CA THR A 8 -5.76 51.30 -4.64
C THR A 8 -4.98 50.03 -4.93
N ALA A 9 -3.72 49.88 -4.48
CA ALA A 9 -2.99 48.61 -4.65
C ALA A 9 -2.94 47.74 -3.39
N LEU A 10 -3.26 48.31 -2.21
CA LEU A 10 -3.33 47.58 -0.93
C LEU A 10 -4.71 46.94 -0.65
N LEU A 11 -5.65 47.04 -1.59
CA LEU A 11 -7.01 46.47 -1.47
C LEU A 11 -7.20 45.14 -2.22
N ALA A 12 -6.15 44.53 -2.75
CA ALA A 12 -6.21 43.21 -3.40
C ALA A 12 -5.64 42.07 -2.51
N ALA A 13 -5.32 42.38 -1.25
CA ALA A 13 -4.71 41.42 -0.31
C ALA A 13 -5.66 40.92 0.80
N VAL A 14 -6.95 41.26 0.78
CA VAL A 14 -7.89 40.89 1.86
C VAL A 14 -9.24 40.35 1.36
N LEU A 15 -9.28 39.81 0.13
CA LEU A 15 -10.25 38.77 -0.22
C LEU A 15 -9.53 37.43 -0.23
N ALA A 16 -9.14 37.04 0.99
CA ALA A 16 -9.00 35.66 1.38
C ALA A 16 -10.36 34.97 1.14
N GLY A 17 -10.46 34.30 0.01
CA GLY A 17 -11.55 33.39 -0.32
C GLY A 17 -10.92 32.07 -0.71
N VAL A 18 -10.34 31.40 0.31
CA VAL A 18 -10.14 29.96 0.44
C VAL A 18 -10.57 29.18 -0.81
N LEU A 19 -9.65 29.03 -1.76
CA LEU A 19 -9.73 27.95 -2.73
C LEU A 19 -9.23 26.70 -2.00
N VAL A 20 -10.09 26.09 -1.17
CA VAL A 20 -9.97 24.65 -0.94
C VAL A 20 -10.15 24.06 -2.33
N VAL A 21 -9.04 23.69 -2.97
CA VAL A 21 -9.09 22.73 -4.06
C VAL A 21 -9.56 21.45 -3.42
N VAL A 22 -10.88 21.30 -3.35
CA VAL A 22 -11.53 20.01 -3.22
C VAL A 22 -11.10 19.27 -4.47
N TRP A 23 -10.07 18.42 -4.34
CA TRP A 23 -9.82 17.32 -5.25
C TRP A 23 -11.02 16.37 -5.12
N ALA A 24 -12.14 16.76 -5.74
CA ALA A 24 -13.17 15.83 -6.15
C ALA A 24 -12.53 15.04 -7.31
N GLY A 25 -12.34 13.75 -7.06
CA GLY A 25 -11.55 12.84 -7.86
C GLY A 25 -11.87 12.94 -9.35
N GLY A 26 -10.85 13.34 -10.12
CA GLY A 26 -10.75 12.97 -11.52
C GLY A 26 -10.42 11.49 -11.60
N ASP A 27 -11.32 10.74 -12.22
CA ASP A 27 -11.24 9.37 -12.73
C ASP A 27 -9.91 8.63 -12.44
N SER A 28 -9.76 8.22 -11.18
CA SER A 28 -8.73 7.27 -10.79
C SER A 28 -9.37 5.90 -10.84
N SER A 29 -9.06 5.10 -11.87
CA SER A 29 -9.31 3.66 -11.85
C SER A 29 -8.47 3.07 -10.70
N ALA A 30 -8.99 3.15 -9.49
CA ALA A 30 -8.37 2.61 -8.30
C ALA A 30 -8.45 1.09 -8.40
N LEU A 31 -7.34 0.46 -8.75
CA LEU A 31 -7.20 -0.98 -8.74
C LEU A 31 -6.79 -1.39 -7.33
N ALA A 32 -7.67 -2.09 -6.64
CA ALA A 32 -7.37 -2.76 -5.38
C ALA A 32 -8.10 -4.10 -5.37
N THR A 33 -7.36 -5.19 -5.33
CA THR A 33 -7.91 -6.55 -5.16
C THR A 33 -7.34 -7.14 -3.88
N ALA A 34 -8.25 -7.59 -3.01
CA ALA A 34 -7.93 -8.12 -1.69
C ALA A 34 -7.93 -9.65 -1.72
N GLY A 35 -6.78 -10.23 -1.35
CA GLY A 35 -6.58 -11.68 -1.25
C GLY A 35 -6.11 -12.01 0.15
N VAL A 36 -6.92 -12.75 0.89
CA VAL A 36 -6.61 -13.19 2.25
C VAL A 36 -6.21 -14.66 2.19
N ALA A 37 -4.93 -14.96 2.43
CA ALA A 37 -4.54 -16.31 2.84
C ALA A 37 -4.89 -16.48 4.33
N ASP A 38 -6.10 -16.95 4.64
CA ASP A 38 -6.53 -17.22 6.02
C ASP A 38 -6.40 -18.70 6.37
N GLY A 39 -5.46 -19.00 7.27
CA GLY A 39 -5.52 -20.19 8.11
C GLY A 39 -6.37 -19.88 9.35
N ARG A 40 -7.68 -20.13 9.25
CA ARG A 40 -8.67 -19.89 10.32
C ARG A 40 -8.25 -20.49 11.67
N ALA A 41 -8.29 -19.67 12.72
CA ALA A 41 -8.64 -20.11 14.06
C ALA A 41 -9.96 -19.44 14.45
N ALA A 42 -11.04 -20.21 14.45
CA ALA A 42 -12.35 -19.77 14.90
C ALA A 42 -12.40 -19.70 16.43
N VAL A 43 -12.78 -18.55 16.99
CA VAL A 43 -13.31 -18.45 18.35
C VAL A 43 -14.67 -17.76 18.27
N LEU A 44 -15.71 -18.52 18.63
CA LEU A 44 -17.08 -18.07 18.80
C LEU A 44 -17.22 -17.29 20.12
N ALA A 45 -17.86 -16.11 20.07
CA ALA A 45 -18.58 -15.53 21.22
C ALA A 45 -19.65 -14.50 20.74
N PRO A 46 -20.69 -14.21 21.55
CA PRO A 46 -22.07 -14.00 21.06
C PRO A 46 -22.47 -12.54 20.77
N ARG A 47 -23.59 -12.44 20.05
CA ARG A 47 -24.31 -11.22 19.60
C ARG A 47 -24.73 -10.29 20.75
N GLY A 48 -24.52 -8.99 20.55
CA GLY A 48 -25.21 -7.89 21.22
C GLY A 48 -25.33 -6.71 20.25
N ASP A 49 -26.54 -6.19 20.07
CA ASP A 49 -26.91 -5.09 19.17
C ASP A 49 -26.42 -3.70 19.69
N PRO A 50 -26.40 -2.65 18.83
CA PRO A 50 -25.56 -1.47 19.06
C PRO A 50 -26.27 -0.34 19.83
N VAL A 51 -25.49 0.39 20.63
CA VAL A 51 -25.82 1.75 21.09
C VAL A 51 -24.97 2.74 20.31
N LEU A 52 -25.67 3.68 19.65
CA LEU A 52 -25.10 4.88 19.04
C LEU A 52 -24.76 5.90 20.14
N GLU A 53 -23.57 6.50 20.10
CA GLU A 53 -23.38 7.93 20.36
C GLU A 53 -21.98 8.40 19.94
N ALA A 54 -21.91 9.67 19.54
CA ALA A 54 -20.85 10.28 18.77
C ALA A 54 -19.86 11.11 19.62
N GLU A 55 -18.75 11.44 18.97
CA GLU A 55 -17.85 12.58 19.20
C GLU A 55 -16.93 12.56 20.43
N GLY A 56 -15.63 12.58 20.13
CA GLY A 56 -14.54 12.71 21.09
C GLY A 56 -13.19 12.75 20.39
N ALA A 57 -12.95 13.81 19.59
CA ALA A 57 -11.62 14.17 19.14
C ALA A 57 -10.80 14.63 20.36
N GLY A 58 -10.13 13.68 21.01
CA GLY A 58 -9.20 13.90 22.10
C GLY A 58 -8.06 12.93 21.93
N GLY A 59 -6.85 13.46 21.70
CA GLY A 59 -5.64 12.67 21.54
C GLY A 59 -5.40 11.76 22.74
N ALA A 60 -5.80 10.50 22.60
CA ALA A 60 -5.31 9.43 23.44
C ALA A 60 -3.98 9.01 22.82
N GLY A 61 -2.88 9.43 23.44
CA GLY A 61 -1.57 8.88 23.11
C GLY A 61 -1.63 7.36 23.20
N CYS A 62 -0.96 6.67 22.28
CA CYS A 62 -0.97 5.22 22.22
C CYS A 62 -0.51 4.64 23.56
N VAL A 63 -1.45 4.08 24.32
CA VAL A 63 -1.16 3.34 25.54
C VAL A 63 -0.52 2.01 25.10
N ALA A 64 0.72 1.80 25.50
CA ALA A 64 1.43 0.57 25.20
C ALA A 64 0.71 -0.60 25.88
N ASP A 65 0.11 -1.48 25.08
CA ASP A 65 -0.56 -2.67 25.59
C ASP A 65 0.43 -3.84 25.73
N VAL A 66 0.12 -4.67 26.72
CA VAL A 66 0.99 -5.63 27.40
C VAL A 66 1.41 -6.79 26.49
N ALA A 67 2.66 -7.26 26.66
CA ALA A 67 3.27 -8.39 25.95
C ALA A 67 2.36 -9.62 25.87
N GLY A 68 1.76 -9.82 24.69
CA GLY A 68 0.99 -11.02 24.33
C GLY A 68 1.90 -12.16 23.89
N ALA A 69 1.50 -13.40 24.22
CA ALA A 69 2.22 -14.61 23.82
C ALA A 69 2.38 -14.69 22.29
N SER A 70 3.61 -14.93 21.84
CA SER A 70 4.00 -14.98 20.44
C SER A 70 3.37 -16.18 19.72
N VAL A 71 2.46 -15.90 18.78
CA VAL A 71 2.02 -16.87 17.77
C VAL A 71 3.01 -16.77 16.61
N ARG A 72 3.79 -17.84 16.35
CA ARG A 72 4.68 -17.90 15.19
C ARG A 72 3.86 -17.76 13.92
N SER A 73 4.16 -16.74 13.13
CA SER A 73 3.65 -16.66 11.78
C SER A 73 4.45 -17.61 10.87
N PRO A 74 3.87 -18.13 9.78
CA PRO A 74 4.58 -19.02 8.88
C PRO A 74 5.84 -18.33 8.34
N ALA A 75 7.00 -18.91 8.63
CA ALA A 75 8.25 -18.56 7.94
C ALA A 75 8.10 -18.89 6.46
N GLN A 76 8.86 -18.22 5.60
CA GLN A 76 8.81 -18.59 4.18
C GLN A 76 10.15 -18.71 3.48
N PRO A 77 10.18 -19.57 2.44
CA PRO A 77 11.40 -19.84 1.70
C PRO A 77 11.80 -18.62 0.88
N GLY A 78 13.07 -18.19 1.01
CA GLY A 78 13.67 -17.17 0.15
C GLY A 78 13.53 -15.72 0.60
N ALA A 79 12.88 -15.45 1.73
CA ALA A 79 12.70 -14.09 2.25
C ALA A 79 13.89 -13.60 3.12
N ASP A 80 14.84 -14.47 3.46
CA ASP A 80 15.84 -14.20 4.50
C ASP A 80 17.05 -13.36 4.05
N VAL A 81 17.14 -13.01 2.76
CA VAL A 81 18.21 -12.11 2.29
C VAL A 81 17.61 -10.75 1.96
N PRO A 82 17.91 -9.70 2.76
CA PRO A 82 17.57 -8.33 2.40
C PRO A 82 18.13 -8.03 1.01
N SER A 83 17.25 -7.68 0.08
CA SER A 83 17.64 -7.21 -1.24
C SER A 83 17.44 -5.70 -1.31
N THR A 84 18.41 -4.99 -1.88
CA THR A 84 18.28 -3.56 -2.14
C THR A 84 17.55 -3.38 -3.48
N PRO A 85 16.36 -2.75 -3.50
CA PRO A 85 15.64 -2.48 -4.74
C PRO A 85 16.45 -1.50 -5.61
N ARG A 86 16.58 -1.79 -6.91
CA ARG A 86 17.40 -1.01 -7.86
C ARG A 86 16.61 -0.36 -8.98
N GLY A 87 15.35 -0.72 -9.18
CA GLY A 87 14.58 -0.29 -10.34
C GLY A 87 15.08 -0.90 -11.65
N ASP A 88 15.68 -2.09 -11.59
CA ASP A 88 16.20 -2.77 -12.78
C ASP A 88 15.05 -3.04 -13.76
N ALA A 89 15.31 -2.86 -15.05
CA ALA A 89 14.35 -3.17 -16.10
C ALA A 89 14.23 -4.69 -16.30
N ASP A 90 13.02 -5.19 -16.43
CA ASP A 90 12.75 -6.58 -16.81
C ASP A 90 12.52 -6.66 -18.32
N ALA A 91 13.40 -7.38 -19.01
CA ALA A 91 13.36 -7.46 -20.47
C ALA A 91 12.11 -8.20 -21.00
N ALA A 92 11.51 -9.09 -20.20
CA ALA A 92 10.35 -9.87 -20.62
C ALA A 92 9.05 -9.05 -20.58
N SER A 93 8.92 -8.15 -19.60
CA SER A 93 7.75 -7.27 -19.45
C SER A 93 7.95 -5.84 -19.93
N GLY A 94 9.19 -5.42 -20.23
CA GLY A 94 9.50 -4.03 -20.56
C GLY A 94 9.31 -3.04 -19.41
N ALA A 95 8.89 -3.51 -18.24
CA ALA A 95 8.64 -2.71 -17.04
C ALA A 95 9.93 -2.51 -16.22
N THR A 96 9.92 -1.53 -15.34
CA THR A 96 11.00 -1.33 -14.35
C THR A 96 10.55 -1.73 -12.96
N GLY A 97 11.47 -2.29 -12.18
CA GLY A 97 11.18 -2.80 -10.84
C GLY A 97 11.11 -1.73 -9.76
N THR A 98 11.07 -2.21 -8.53
CA THR A 98 10.98 -1.41 -7.31
C THR A 98 12.24 -0.58 -7.17
N THR A 99 12.08 0.72 -6.93
CA THR A 99 13.20 1.62 -6.62
C THR A 99 13.37 1.78 -5.11
N GLY A 100 14.54 2.31 -4.70
CA GLY A 100 14.74 2.74 -3.31
C GLY A 100 13.75 3.83 -2.87
N ALA A 101 13.31 4.69 -3.80
CA ALA A 101 12.33 5.74 -3.51
C ALA A 101 10.94 5.16 -3.25
N ASP A 102 10.51 4.15 -4.04
CA ASP A 102 9.23 3.47 -3.83
C ASP A 102 9.17 2.81 -2.45
N LEU A 103 10.21 2.04 -2.10
CA LEU A 103 10.28 1.37 -0.80
C LEU A 103 10.33 2.37 0.36
N HIS A 104 11.07 3.47 0.20
CA HIS A 104 11.14 4.51 1.23
C HIS A 104 9.78 5.18 1.42
N ALA A 105 9.12 5.60 0.33
CA ALA A 105 7.79 6.23 0.39
C ALA A 105 6.74 5.30 1.02
N PHE A 106 6.72 4.02 0.63
CA PHE A 106 5.86 3.02 1.25
C PHE A 106 6.16 2.87 2.75
N ARG A 107 7.43 2.71 3.13
CA ARG A 107 7.83 2.52 4.52
C ARG A 107 7.39 3.68 5.41
N THR A 108 7.63 4.91 4.99
CA THR A 108 7.22 6.10 5.75
C THR A 108 5.70 6.13 5.92
N ALA A 109 4.94 6.03 4.83
CA ALA A 109 3.47 6.08 4.92
C ALA A 109 2.87 4.91 5.72
N TYR A 110 3.43 3.71 5.59
CA TYR A 110 2.99 2.53 6.33
C TYR A 110 3.20 2.70 7.84
N GLU A 111 4.40 3.10 8.28
CA GLU A 111 4.68 3.29 9.71
C GLU A 111 3.91 4.48 10.30
N ASP A 112 3.78 5.60 9.56
CA ASP A 112 2.98 6.75 9.99
C ASP A 112 1.51 6.34 10.26
N GLN A 113 0.94 5.48 9.40
CA GLN A 113 -0.42 4.96 9.59
C GLN A 113 -0.51 3.98 10.76
N ARG A 114 0.51 3.14 10.99
CA ARG A 114 0.57 2.28 12.16
C ARG A 114 0.64 3.08 13.45
N GLU A 115 1.47 4.13 13.49
CA GLU A 115 1.59 5.03 14.63
C GLU A 115 0.28 5.76 14.89
N ALA A 116 -0.31 6.38 13.87
CA ALA A 116 -1.58 7.10 13.99
C ALA A 116 -2.74 6.23 14.47
N ALA A 117 -2.70 4.93 14.18
CA ALA A 117 -3.70 3.95 14.61
C ALA A 117 -3.30 3.12 15.84
N CYS A 118 -2.20 3.48 16.50
CA CYS A 118 -1.68 2.80 17.68
C CYS A 118 -1.46 1.28 17.50
N LEU A 119 -0.96 0.88 16.34
CA LEU A 119 -0.67 -0.52 16.01
C LEU A 119 0.76 -0.96 16.42
N GLY A 120 1.56 -0.03 16.96
CA GLY A 120 2.98 -0.22 17.23
C GLY A 120 3.82 -0.24 15.95
N ALA A 121 5.07 0.21 16.03
CA ALA A 121 5.99 0.25 14.90
C ALA A 121 6.67 -1.10 14.66
N LEU A 122 6.96 -1.42 13.40
CA LEU A 122 7.89 -2.52 13.09
C LEU A 122 9.34 -2.03 13.23
N PRO A 123 10.30 -2.92 13.52
CA PRO A 123 11.70 -2.60 13.32
C PRO A 123 11.94 -2.10 11.90
N ALA A 124 12.74 -1.05 11.73
CA ALA A 124 12.93 -0.43 10.41
C ALA A 124 13.44 -1.41 9.33
N ALA A 125 14.18 -2.46 9.72
CA ALA A 125 14.65 -3.49 8.80
C ALA A 125 13.55 -4.46 8.32
N ASN A 126 12.39 -4.47 8.99
CA ASN A 126 11.31 -5.42 8.75
C ASN A 126 10.31 -4.95 7.68
N VAL A 127 10.39 -3.69 7.23
CA VAL A 127 9.68 -3.19 6.05
C VAL A 127 10.61 -3.28 4.84
N ARG A 128 10.50 -4.32 4.03
CA ARG A 128 11.55 -4.69 3.07
C ARG A 128 11.04 -4.91 1.64
N HIS A 129 11.95 -4.73 0.68
CA HIS A 129 11.70 -5.15 -0.69
C HIS A 129 11.44 -6.66 -0.74
N ASP A 130 10.44 -7.07 -1.51
CA ASP A 130 10.07 -8.47 -1.69
C ASP A 130 10.19 -8.90 -3.16
N PRO A 131 11.30 -9.57 -3.55
CA PRO A 131 11.52 -9.96 -4.93
C PRO A 131 10.53 -11.02 -5.43
N CYS A 132 9.87 -11.76 -4.52
CA CYS A 132 8.86 -12.72 -4.93
C CYS A 132 7.57 -12.02 -5.37
N LEU A 133 7.17 -10.96 -4.66
CA LEU A 133 6.07 -10.08 -5.10
C LEU A 133 6.42 -9.37 -6.40
N GLU A 134 7.63 -8.82 -6.50
CA GLU A 134 8.11 -8.12 -7.71
C GLU A 134 8.06 -9.02 -8.95
N GLN A 135 8.48 -10.29 -8.82
CA GLN A 135 8.40 -11.26 -9.90
C GLN A 135 6.94 -11.52 -10.36
N TYR A 136 5.97 -11.50 -9.45
CA TYR A 136 4.56 -11.61 -9.83
C TYR A 136 4.08 -10.36 -10.56
N LEU A 137 4.48 -9.17 -10.10
CA LEU A 137 4.11 -7.90 -10.73
C LEU A 137 4.71 -7.76 -12.14
N PHE A 138 5.96 -8.20 -12.36
CA PHE A 138 6.53 -8.28 -13.71
C PHE A 138 5.78 -9.28 -14.59
N TRP A 139 5.34 -10.41 -14.02
CA TRP A 139 4.51 -11.35 -14.76
C TRP A 139 3.18 -10.72 -15.20
N VAL A 140 2.51 -9.95 -14.35
CA VAL A 140 1.30 -9.21 -14.74
C VAL A 140 1.64 -8.16 -15.80
N ALA A 141 2.67 -7.35 -15.58
CA ALA A 141 3.09 -6.27 -16.48
C ALA A 141 3.54 -6.75 -17.86
N GLY A 142 3.93 -8.02 -18.00
CA GLY A 142 4.33 -8.56 -19.29
C GLY A 142 3.17 -9.06 -20.15
N ASP A 143 1.92 -8.99 -19.70
CA ASP A 143 0.77 -9.42 -20.50
C ASP A 143 0.71 -8.62 -21.82
N PRO A 144 0.73 -9.24 -23.00
CA PRO A 144 0.73 -8.51 -24.27
C PRO A 144 -0.60 -7.85 -24.62
N SER A 145 -1.63 -7.97 -23.76
CA SER A 145 -2.91 -7.30 -23.96
C SER A 145 -2.77 -5.78 -23.84
N PRO A 146 -3.38 -4.98 -24.73
CA PRO A 146 -3.40 -3.51 -24.60
C PRO A 146 -4.30 -3.01 -23.45
N ASP A 147 -5.04 -3.90 -22.77
CA ASP A 147 -5.73 -3.57 -21.53
C ASP A 147 -4.76 -3.75 -20.35
N PRO A 148 -4.35 -2.68 -19.65
CA PRO A 148 -3.43 -2.76 -18.51
C PRO A 148 -3.98 -3.58 -17.34
N LEU A 149 -5.30 -3.84 -17.34
CA LEU A 149 -6.01 -4.65 -16.35
C LEU A 149 -6.06 -6.12 -16.74
N SER A 150 -5.61 -6.47 -17.94
CA SER A 150 -5.42 -7.85 -18.33
C SER A 150 -4.40 -8.51 -17.39
N ALA A 151 -4.70 -9.74 -16.96
CA ALA A 151 -3.98 -10.44 -15.90
C ALA A 151 -3.90 -9.75 -14.52
N TRP A 152 -4.58 -8.61 -14.31
CA TRP A 152 -4.58 -7.95 -13.01
C TRP A 152 -5.52 -8.65 -12.01
N GLY A 153 -4.95 -9.26 -10.98
CA GLY A 153 -5.71 -9.90 -9.89
C GLY A 153 -4.85 -10.89 -9.11
N HIS A 154 -5.46 -11.67 -8.22
CA HIS A 154 -4.73 -12.61 -7.36
C HIS A 154 -4.20 -13.81 -8.11
N LYS A 155 -3.04 -14.29 -7.67
CA LYS A 155 -2.39 -15.44 -8.28
C LYS A 155 -3.32 -16.66 -8.25
N GLY A 156 -3.61 -17.22 -9.42
CA GLY A 156 -4.50 -18.37 -9.59
C GLY A 156 -5.96 -18.01 -9.89
N GLU A 157 -6.33 -16.74 -9.79
CA GLU A 157 -7.65 -16.22 -10.20
C GLU A 157 -7.61 -15.55 -11.58
N VAL A 158 -6.42 -15.22 -12.06
CA VAL A 158 -6.18 -14.53 -13.34
C VAL A 158 -5.24 -15.31 -14.24
N VAL A 159 -5.39 -15.07 -15.54
CA VAL A 159 -4.58 -15.68 -16.60
C VAL A 159 -4.17 -14.56 -17.55
N ARG A 160 -2.89 -14.55 -17.98
CA ARG A 160 -2.44 -13.65 -19.05
C ARG A 160 -3.11 -13.98 -20.37
N SER A 161 -3.26 -12.97 -21.22
CA SER A 161 -3.86 -13.15 -22.55
C SER A 161 -3.09 -14.14 -23.43
N ASP A 162 -1.79 -14.30 -23.20
CA ASP A 162 -0.91 -15.25 -23.90
C ASP A 162 -0.80 -16.64 -23.22
N GLY A 163 -1.49 -16.86 -22.10
CA GLY A 163 -1.52 -18.14 -21.39
C GLY A 163 -0.24 -18.48 -20.63
N VAL A 164 0.74 -17.58 -20.52
CA VAL A 164 1.95 -17.82 -19.72
C VAL A 164 1.56 -17.99 -18.24
N PRO A 165 1.95 -19.09 -17.56
CA PRO A 165 1.52 -19.37 -16.19
C PRO A 165 2.15 -18.40 -15.16
N PRO A 166 1.46 -18.10 -14.04
CA PRO A 166 1.93 -17.14 -13.05
C PRO A 166 3.14 -17.61 -12.24
N VAL A 167 4.13 -16.73 -12.13
CA VAL A 167 5.35 -16.89 -11.29
C VAL A 167 5.29 -15.99 -10.05
N GLY A 168 6.31 -15.97 -9.18
CA GLY A 168 6.33 -15.11 -7.99
C GLY A 168 5.33 -15.48 -6.89
N CYS A 169 5.08 -14.53 -5.99
CA CYS A 169 4.22 -14.65 -4.81
C CYS A 169 2.98 -13.76 -4.94
N ASP A 170 1.88 -14.20 -4.34
CA ASP A 170 0.66 -13.38 -4.22
C ASP A 170 0.77 -12.39 -3.04
N GLY A 171 -0.07 -11.35 -3.08
CA GLY A 171 -0.14 -10.33 -2.03
C GLY A 171 -1.38 -9.45 -2.17
N ASN A 172 -1.47 -8.43 -1.32
CA ASN A 172 -2.44 -7.35 -1.48
C ASN A 172 -1.99 -6.48 -2.64
N LEU A 173 -2.86 -6.28 -3.62
CA LEU A 173 -2.53 -5.58 -4.84
C LEU A 173 -3.12 -4.18 -4.81
N ALA A 174 -2.35 -3.20 -5.27
CA ALA A 174 -2.80 -1.84 -5.53
C ALA A 174 -2.12 -1.32 -6.79
N GLY A 175 -2.78 -0.50 -7.58
CA GLY A 175 -2.14 0.06 -8.76
C GLY A 175 -2.93 1.14 -9.45
N GLY A 176 -2.45 1.51 -10.64
CA GLY A 176 -3.02 2.55 -11.49
C GLY A 176 -2.05 3.72 -11.69
N THR A 177 -2.41 4.61 -12.62
CA THR A 177 -1.62 5.79 -12.96
C THR A 177 -1.36 6.69 -11.75
N GLY A 178 -0.11 7.15 -11.61
CA GLY A 178 0.33 8.03 -10.52
C GLY A 178 0.44 7.33 -9.16
N THR A 179 0.41 5.99 -9.12
CA THR A 179 0.60 5.25 -7.87
C THR A 179 2.08 5.25 -7.48
N THR A 180 2.37 5.82 -6.33
CA THR A 180 3.66 5.72 -5.63
C THR A 180 3.52 4.80 -4.41
N GLY A 181 4.63 4.49 -3.72
CA GLY A 181 4.61 3.63 -2.53
C GLY A 181 3.68 4.13 -1.40
N ASP A 182 3.66 5.44 -1.16
CA ASP A 182 2.76 6.08 -0.20
C ASP A 182 1.29 6.07 -0.66
N VAL A 183 1.03 6.24 -1.97
CA VAL A 183 -0.32 6.11 -2.53
C VAL A 183 -0.84 4.68 -2.41
N ALA A 184 0.01 3.67 -2.64
CA ALA A 184 -0.35 2.27 -2.43
C ALA A 184 -0.69 1.99 -0.96
N ALA A 185 0.13 2.48 -0.02
CA ALA A 185 -0.15 2.40 1.42
C ALA A 185 -1.51 3.05 1.77
N ALA A 186 -1.78 4.25 1.27
CA ALA A 186 -3.06 4.93 1.47
C ALA A 186 -4.26 4.16 0.90
N LYS A 187 -4.12 3.56 -0.30
CA LYS A 187 -5.16 2.70 -0.91
C LYS A 187 -5.46 1.49 -0.03
N TRP A 188 -4.44 0.79 0.46
CA TRP A 188 -4.64 -0.36 1.35
C TRP A 188 -5.23 0.07 2.70
N TRP A 189 -4.77 1.19 3.27
CA TRP A 189 -5.32 1.72 4.51
C TRP A 189 -6.81 2.07 4.39
N ALA A 190 -7.22 2.68 3.27
CA ALA A 190 -8.62 3.07 3.05
C ALA A 190 -9.57 1.88 2.86
N SER A 191 -9.06 0.69 2.52
CA SER A 191 -9.87 -0.49 2.25
C SER A 191 -9.79 -1.51 3.39
N ALA A 192 -10.92 -1.77 4.06
CA ALA A 192 -10.97 -2.66 5.23
C ALA A 192 -10.27 -4.03 5.05
N PRO A 193 -10.51 -4.81 3.97
CA PRO A 193 -9.85 -6.11 3.81
C PRO A 193 -8.34 -5.99 3.56
N HIS A 194 -7.90 -4.98 2.79
CA HIS A 194 -6.48 -4.75 2.56
C HIS A 194 -5.78 -4.24 3.84
N ARG A 195 -6.42 -3.33 4.57
CA ARG A 195 -5.93 -2.85 5.87
C ARG A 195 -5.77 -4.00 6.85
N ALA A 196 -6.75 -4.90 6.91
CA ALA A 196 -6.68 -6.09 7.76
C ALA A 196 -5.48 -6.97 7.39
N ALA A 197 -5.21 -7.18 6.10
CA ALA A 197 -4.13 -8.05 5.63
C ALA A 197 -2.72 -7.42 5.73
N VAL A 198 -2.57 -6.13 5.41
CA VAL A 198 -1.27 -5.43 5.36
C VAL A 198 -0.87 -4.88 6.73
N TYR A 199 -1.80 -4.26 7.47
CA TYR A 199 -1.51 -3.58 8.74
C TYR A 199 -1.79 -4.46 9.95
N ARG A 200 -2.55 -5.54 9.78
CA ARG A 200 -2.85 -6.51 10.84
C ARG A 200 -3.27 -5.83 12.16
N PRO A 201 -4.33 -4.99 12.16
CA PRO A 201 -4.74 -4.23 13.35
C PRO A 201 -5.10 -5.11 14.55
N ASP A 202 -5.49 -6.36 14.30
CA ASP A 202 -5.82 -7.36 15.34
C ASP A 202 -4.63 -8.24 15.74
N PHE A 203 -3.43 -8.01 15.20
CA PHE A 203 -2.24 -8.74 15.62
C PHE A 203 -1.85 -8.38 17.05
N ARG A 204 -1.58 -9.41 17.85
CA ARG A 204 -1.17 -9.30 19.27
C ARG A 204 0.12 -10.07 19.57
N GLY A 205 0.84 -10.49 18.52
CA GLY A 205 2.12 -11.17 18.65
C GLY A 205 3.29 -10.20 18.73
N ASP A 206 4.50 -10.73 18.61
CA ASP A 206 5.73 -9.95 18.67
C ASP A 206 6.01 -9.25 17.33
N LEU A 207 6.01 -7.92 17.34
CA LEU A 207 6.33 -7.09 16.17
C LEU A 207 7.80 -7.16 15.78
N ALA A 208 8.71 -7.58 16.67
CA ALA A 208 10.12 -7.78 16.34
C ALA A 208 10.32 -8.86 15.26
N HIS A 209 9.38 -9.81 15.19
CA HIS A 209 9.35 -10.95 14.26
C HIS A 209 8.28 -10.81 13.17
N ALA A 210 7.72 -9.62 13.04
CA ALA A 210 6.75 -9.29 12.01
C ALA A 210 7.46 -8.51 10.90
N CYS A 211 7.31 -8.96 9.66
CA CYS A 211 7.81 -8.27 8.48
C CYS A 211 6.68 -7.94 7.52
N VAL A 212 6.87 -6.87 6.77
CA VAL A 212 6.04 -6.49 5.62
C VAL A 212 6.92 -6.39 4.38
N GLY A 213 6.53 -7.14 3.37
CA GLY A 213 7.11 -7.13 2.04
C GLY A 213 6.41 -6.11 1.17
N PHE A 214 7.18 -5.45 0.32
CA PHE A 214 6.67 -4.50 -0.65
C PHE A 214 7.41 -4.64 -1.99
N ALA A 215 6.68 -4.51 -3.08
CA ALA A 215 7.22 -4.38 -4.42
C ALA A 215 6.36 -3.44 -5.25
N SER A 216 6.98 -2.79 -6.23
CA SER A 216 6.32 -1.89 -7.18
C SER A 216 6.97 -2.04 -8.56
N VAL A 217 6.16 -2.17 -9.60
CA VAL A 217 6.59 -2.30 -11.00
C VAL A 217 5.93 -1.20 -11.82
N HIS A 218 6.71 -0.52 -12.66
CA HIS A 218 6.32 0.66 -13.43
C HIS A 218 6.29 0.35 -14.92
N GLY A 219 5.21 0.72 -15.61
CA GLY A 219 4.99 0.38 -17.01
C GLY A 219 4.75 -1.12 -17.23
N GLY A 220 5.00 -1.57 -18.46
CA GLY A 220 4.64 -2.91 -18.92
C GLY A 220 4.39 -2.97 -20.42
N LEU A 221 4.21 -4.19 -20.91
CA LEU A 221 3.77 -4.44 -22.28
C LEU A 221 2.26 -4.19 -22.43
N PRO A 222 1.81 -3.94 -23.67
CA PRO A 222 2.63 -3.61 -24.84
C PRO A 222 3.13 -2.15 -24.82
N ASP A 223 2.45 -1.26 -24.12
CA ASP A 223 2.69 0.18 -24.17
C ASP A 223 2.18 0.92 -22.90
N ASP A 224 2.19 0.26 -21.75
CA ASP A 224 1.83 0.89 -20.48
C ASP A 224 2.72 2.11 -20.22
N SER A 225 2.11 3.22 -19.81
CA SER A 225 2.84 4.41 -19.36
C SER A 225 3.78 4.06 -18.20
N PRO A 226 5.00 4.63 -18.12
CA PRO A 226 5.83 4.51 -16.93
C PRO A 226 5.16 5.04 -15.66
N ASP A 227 4.14 5.91 -15.79
CA ASP A 227 3.35 6.38 -14.64
C ASP A 227 2.29 5.36 -14.18
N PHE A 228 2.02 4.31 -14.96
CA PHE A 228 1.15 3.21 -14.54
C PHE A 228 1.94 2.25 -13.68
N VAL A 229 1.57 2.17 -12.40
CA VAL A 229 2.33 1.41 -11.42
C VAL A 229 1.45 0.31 -10.83
N ARG A 230 2.06 -0.86 -10.68
CA ARG A 230 1.53 -2.05 -10.05
C ARG A 230 2.30 -2.27 -8.76
N SER A 231 1.62 -2.31 -7.63
CA SER A 231 2.25 -2.50 -6.31
C SER A 231 1.63 -3.69 -5.59
N ALA A 232 2.45 -4.37 -4.79
CA ALA A 232 2.01 -5.46 -3.94
C ALA A 232 2.61 -5.35 -2.54
N SER A 233 1.86 -5.78 -1.54
CA SER A 233 2.35 -5.94 -0.18
C SER A 233 1.82 -7.19 0.49
N ARG A 234 2.62 -7.77 1.39
CA ARG A 234 2.19 -8.89 2.22
C ARG A 234 2.92 -8.90 3.55
N TRP A 235 2.21 -9.33 4.57
CA TRP A 235 2.73 -9.48 5.93
C TRP A 235 3.16 -10.94 6.16
N PHE A 236 4.29 -11.17 6.84
CA PHE A 236 4.82 -12.52 7.12
C PHE A 236 5.76 -12.53 8.35
N ALA A 237 6.17 -13.74 8.80
CA ALA A 237 7.18 -13.89 9.86
C ALA A 237 8.62 -13.71 9.37
N CYS A 238 9.40 -12.98 10.15
CA CYS A 238 10.85 -12.95 10.13
C CYS A 238 11.37 -13.04 11.59
#